data_AF-A0A382FPW2-F1
#
_entry.id   AF-A0A382FPW2-F1
#
_cell.length_a   1.000
_cell.length_b   1.000
_cell.length_c   1.000
_cell.angle_alpha   90.00
_cell.angle_beta   90.00
_cell.angle_gamma   90.00
#
_symmetry.space_group_name_H-M   'P 1'
#
loop_
_entity.id
_entity.type
_entity.pdbx_description
1 polymer ?
#
loop_
_entity_poly.entity_id
_entity_poly.type
_entity_poly.pdbx_seq_one_letter_code
_entity_poly.pdbx_strand_id
1 'polypeptide(L)' 'GQAGSAGGFLGLVEGLRQVTGQALGGQVEDAHTGLVSGFGMVNYDRGLGAAATIIQQGK' A
#
# COMPACT_ATOMS: atom_id res chain seq x y z
N GLY A 1 -11.59 7.32 -3.74
CA GLY A 1 -11.39 8.25 -2.61
C GLY A 1 -10.90 7.50 -1.37
N GLN A 2 -10.40 8.20 -0.36
CA GLN A 2 -9.84 7.60 0.87
C GLN A 2 -10.87 7.73 2.02
N ALA A 3 -11.41 6.61 2.51
CA ALA A 3 -12.40 6.62 3.58
C ALA A 3 -11.73 6.59 4.97
N GLY A 4 -11.35 7.76 5.49
CA GLY A 4 -10.76 7.90 6.82
C GLY A 4 -9.58 6.95 7.05
N SER A 5 -9.55 6.28 8.21
CA SER A 5 -8.49 5.32 8.57
C SER A 5 -8.41 4.10 7.64
N ALA A 6 -9.46 3.79 6.87
CA ALA A 6 -9.43 2.71 5.90
C ALA A 6 -8.63 3.05 4.63
N GLY A 7 -8.20 4.31 4.47
CA GLY A 7 -7.37 4.73 3.34
C GLY A 7 -6.07 3.94 3.18
N GLY A 8 -5.48 3.47 4.28
CA GLY A 8 -4.29 2.62 4.26
C GLY A 8 -4.46 1.32 3.47
N PHE A 9 -5.69 0.79 3.35
CA PHE A 9 -5.95 -0.42 2.57
C PHE A 9 -5.83 -0.21 1.06
N LEU A 10 -5.93 1.03 0.56
CA LEU A 10 -5.85 1.28 -0.88
C LEU A 10 -4.45 0.97 -1.43
N GLY A 11 -3.39 1.39 -0.72
CA GLY A 11 -2.01 1.00 -1.06
C GLY A 11 -1.78 -0.50 -0.89
N LEU A 12 -2.38 -1.12 0.13
CA LEU A 12 -2.24 -2.55 0.38
C LEU A 12 -2.86 -3.41 -0.73
N VAL A 13 -4.09 -3.10 -1.14
CA VAL A 13 -4.80 -3.82 -2.21
C VAL A 13 -4.09 -3.63 -3.54
N GLU A 14 -3.60 -2.43 -3.83
CA GLU A 14 -2.84 -2.20 -5.07
C GLU A 14 -1.49 -2.94 -5.05
N GLY A 15 -0.75 -2.88 -3.94
CA GLY A 15 0.49 -3.63 -3.78
C GLY A 15 0.29 -5.14 -3.96
N LEU A 16 -0.78 -5.70 -3.40
CA LEU A 16 -1.18 -7.09 -3.61
C LEU A 16 -1.46 -7.39 -5.09
N ARG A 17 -2.28 -6.56 -5.75
CA ARG A 17 -2.59 -6.73 -7.18
C ARG A 17 -1.36 -6.67 -8.06
N GLN A 18 -0.43 -5.78 -7.76
CA GLN A 18 0.82 -5.67 -8.52
C GLN A 18 1.64 -6.96 -8.39
N VAL A 19 1.88 -7.45 -7.16
CA VAL A 19 2.67 -8.67 -6.95
C VAL A 19 1.98 -9.96 -7.40
N THR A 20 0.65 -9.94 -7.59
CA THR A 20 -0.10 -11.10 -8.11
C THR A 20 -0.42 -11.02 -9.61
N GLY A 21 0.00 -9.94 -10.30
CA GLY A 21 -0.29 -9.77 -11.73
C GLY A 21 -1.76 -9.46 -12.02
N GLN A 22 -2.48 -8.85 -11.07
CA GLN A 22 -3.91 -8.57 -11.12
C GLN A 22 -4.21 -7.06 -11.05
N ALA A 23 -3.24 -6.21 -11.42
CA ALA A 23 -3.47 -4.78 -11.49
C ALA A 23 -4.59 -4.48 -12.49
N LEU A 24 -5.51 -3.59 -12.12
CA LEU A 24 -6.62 -3.18 -13.00
C LEU A 24 -6.17 -2.21 -14.11
N GLY A 25 -4.93 -1.71 -14.02
CA GLY A 25 -4.35 -0.71 -14.90
C GLY A 25 -2.86 -0.98 -15.08
N GLY A 26 -2.02 0.02 -14.82
CA GLY A 26 -0.56 -0.05 -15.00
C GLY A 26 0.11 -1.15 -14.17
N GLN A 27 0.12 -2.36 -14.70
CA GLN A 27 0.84 -3.50 -14.16
C GLN A 27 2.33 -3.21 -14.28
N VAL A 28 3.04 -3.33 -13.17
CA VAL A 28 4.50 -3.31 -13.15
C VAL A 28 4.99 -4.67 -13.62
N GLU A 29 5.87 -4.67 -14.62
CA GLU A 29 6.51 -5.87 -15.16
C GLU A 29 7.35 -6.55 -14.07
N ASP A 30 7.24 -7.87 -13.97
CA ASP A 30 7.99 -8.72 -13.02
C ASP A 30 7.94 -8.24 -11.55
N ALA A 31 6.80 -7.71 -11.13
CA ALA A 31 6.58 -7.31 -9.75
C ALA A 31 6.47 -8.53 -8.83
N HIS A 32 7.52 -8.81 -8.05
CA HIS A 32 7.53 -9.90 -7.06
C HIS A 32 7.58 -9.41 -5.60
N THR A 33 7.96 -8.15 -5.40
CA THR A 33 8.07 -7.52 -4.08
C THR A 33 7.53 -6.11 -4.16
N GLY A 34 6.67 -5.74 -3.21
CA GLY A 34 6.11 -4.38 -3.07
C GLY A 34 6.29 -3.83 -1.66
N LEU A 35 6.43 -2.51 -1.55
CA LEU A 35 6.42 -1.79 -0.28
C LEU A 35 5.22 -0.86 -0.25
N VAL A 36 4.42 -0.96 0.81
CA VAL A 36 3.32 -0.04 1.09
C VAL A 36 3.65 0.70 2.37
N SER A 37 3.64 2.03 2.33
CA SER A 37 3.79 2.88 3.51
C SER A 37 2.60 3.80 3.66
N GLY A 38 2.26 4.14 4.89
CA GLY A 38 1.20 5.07 5.19
C GLY A 38 1.44 5.82 6.50
N PHE A 39 0.84 7.00 6.57
CA PHE A 39 0.76 7.78 7.80
C PHE A 39 -0.69 7.90 8.23
N GLY A 40 -0.94 7.82 9.53
CA GLY A 40 -2.24 7.98 10.14
C GLY A 40 -2.20 9.07 11.20
N MET A 41 -3.30 9.83 11.30
CA MET A 41 -3.52 10.86 12.31
C MET A 41 -2.36 11.87 12.39
N VAL A 42 -2.38 12.83 11.48
CA VAL A 42 -1.43 13.95 11.46
C VAL A 42 -2.12 15.16 12.07
N ASN A 43 -1.57 15.70 13.16
CA ASN A 43 -1.94 17.03 13.66
C ASN A 43 -0.91 18.05 13.15
N TYR A 44 -1.22 19.35 13.28
CA TYR A 44 -0.41 20.44 12.69
C TYR A 44 1.10 20.33 13.01
N ASP A 45 1.44 19.86 14.21
CA ASP A 45 2.83 19.79 14.67
C ASP A 45 3.42 18.36 14.70
N ARG A 46 2.63 17.31 14.49
CA ARG A 46 3.08 15.91 14.71
C ARG A 46 2.41 14.89 13.79
N GLY A 47 3.21 14.00 13.21
CA GLY A 47 2.73 12.74 12.62
C GLY A 47 2.62 11.67 13.71
N LEU A 48 1.39 11.33 14.12
CA LEU A 48 1.17 10.47 15.30
C LEU A 48 1.22 8.97 14.98
N GLY A 49 1.08 8.58 13.71
CA GLY A 49 1.17 7.19 13.28
C GLY A 49 1.85 7.05 11.93
N ALA A 50 2.77 6.10 11.84
CA ALA A 50 3.38 5.65 10.60
C ALA A 50 3.36 4.12 10.56
N ALA A 51 3.18 3.55 9.38
CA ALA A 51 3.27 2.13 9.16
C ALA A 51 3.88 1.84 7.79
N ALA A 52 4.57 0.72 7.68
CA ALA A 52 5.06 0.19 6.42
C ALA A 52 4.92 -1.34 6.39
N THR A 53 4.71 -1.91 5.21
CA THR A 53 4.57 -3.34 5.00
C THR A 53 5.22 -3.73 3.69
N ILE A 54 6.07 -4.76 3.75
CA ILE A 54 6.62 -5.41 2.55
C ILE A 54 5.74 -6.61 2.22
N ILE A 55 5.39 -6.74 0.95
CA ILE A 55 4.62 -7.85 0.40
C ILE A 55 5.51 -8.56 -0.60
N GLN A 56 5.59 -9.88 -0.51
CA GLN A 56 6.37 -10.69 -1.44
C GLN A 56 5.50 -11.84 -1.95
N GLN A 57 5.61 -12.14 -3.24
CA GLN A 57 4.99 -13.31 -3.84
C GLN A 57 5.63 -14.59 -3.26
N GLY A 58 4.80 -15.54 -2.84
CA GLY A 58 5.26 -16.86 -2.42
C GLY A 58 5.92 -17.62 -3.57
N LYS A 59 6.96 -18.41 -3.25
CA LYS A 59 7.57 -19.34 -4.21
C LYS A 59 6.66 -20.53 -4.49
#